data_AF-A0A822DYX3-F1
#
_entry.id   AF-A0A822DYX3-F1
#
_cell.length_a   1.000
_cell.length_b   1.000
_cell.length_c   1.000
_cell.angle_alpha   90.00
_cell.angle_beta   90.00
_cell.angle_gamma   90.00
#
_symmetry.space_group_name_H-M   'P 1'
#
loop_
_entity.id
_entity.type
_entity.pdbx_description
1 polymer ?
#
loop_
_entity_poly.entity_id
_entity_poly.type
_entity_poly.pdbx_seq_one_letter_code
_entity_poly.pdbx_strand_id
1 'polypeptide(L)'
;MMRQTVSKSTFACTLQWAAPEILRAERYTEKADIYSLGVVYWELAATKRPYDGFEEVAIRPYVLANERLEIPDSTPSKFKILINECWSPHPDKRPKSSELVKRLESILLQ
;
A
#
# COMPACT_ATOMS: atom_id res chain seq x y z
N MET A 1 -39.95 -2.96 16.84
CA MET A 1 -38.65 -3.63 16.55
C MET A 1 -37.85 -2.69 15.65
N MET A 2 -36.80 -2.03 16.18
CA MET A 2 -36.04 -1.01 15.44
C MET A 2 -35.27 -1.64 14.28
N ARG A 3 -35.45 -1.10 13.07
CA ARG A 3 -34.56 -1.38 11.94
C ARG A 3 -33.20 -0.75 12.25
N GLN A 4 -32.20 -1.56 12.54
CA GLN A 4 -30.81 -1.10 12.53
C GLN A 4 -30.45 -0.77 11.08
N THR A 5 -30.47 0.51 10.73
CA THR A 5 -29.87 1.00 9.49
C THR A 5 -28.36 0.83 9.64
N VAL A 6 -27.80 -0.20 9.01
CA VAL A 6 -26.35 -0.29 8.78
C VAL A 6 -25.99 0.93 7.94
N SER A 7 -25.34 1.91 8.57
CA SER A 7 -24.69 3.00 7.85
C SER A 7 -23.67 2.35 6.90
N LYS A 8 -23.95 2.35 5.60
CA LYS A 8 -22.94 2.04 4.59
C LYS A 8 -21.92 3.17 4.63
N SER A 9 -20.93 3.04 5.51
CA SER A 9 -19.69 3.80 5.41
C SER A 9 -18.98 3.31 4.17
N THR A 10 -19.29 3.90 3.02
CA THR A 10 -18.52 3.69 1.80
C THR A 10 -17.10 4.17 2.09
N PHE A 11 -16.18 3.23 2.31
CA PHE A 11 -14.76 3.55 2.20
C PHE A 11 -14.53 3.96 0.75
N ALA A 12 -14.34 5.25 0.50
CA ALA A 12 -13.94 5.77 -0.81
C ALA A 12 -12.44 5.49 -1.07
N CYS A 13 -12.00 4.26 -0.77
CA CYS A 13 -10.63 3.82 -0.96
C CYS A 13 -10.66 2.59 -1.85
N THR A 14 -9.84 2.61 -2.90
CA THR A 14 -9.64 1.45 -3.76
C THR A 14 -8.81 0.43 -2.97
N LEU A 15 -9.46 -0.67 -2.55
CA LEU A 15 -8.94 -1.61 -1.54
C LEU A 15 -7.52 -2.11 -1.81
N GLN A 16 -7.18 -2.28 -3.09
CA GLN A 16 -5.87 -2.73 -3.55
C GLN A 16 -4.71 -1.83 -3.08
N TRP A 17 -4.93 -0.52 -2.87
CA TRP A 17 -3.89 0.41 -2.41
C TRP A 17 -4.01 0.76 -0.93
N ALA A 18 -5.05 0.28 -0.24
CA ALA A 18 -5.38 0.69 1.11
C ALA A 18 -4.38 0.16 2.15
N ALA A 19 -3.90 1.05 3.01
CA ALA A 19 -3.02 0.68 4.12
C ALA A 19 -3.74 -0.18 5.18
N PRO A 20 -3.02 -1.03 5.94
CA PRO A 20 -3.60 -1.90 6.96
C PRO A 20 -4.45 -1.17 8.01
N GLU A 21 -4.05 0.03 8.43
CA GLU A 21 -4.81 0.85 9.37
C GLU A 21 -6.12 1.37 8.75
N ILE A 22 -6.13 1.68 7.46
CA ILE A 22 -7.35 2.10 6.74
C ILE A 22 -8.30 0.92 6.61
N LEU A 23 -7.78 -0.26 6.29
CA LEU A 23 -8.57 -1.50 6.25
C LEU A 23 -9.10 -1.92 7.62
N ARG A 24 -8.48 -1.48 8.72
CA ARG A 24 -8.98 -1.65 10.09
C ARG A 24 -9.94 -0.55 10.54
N ALA A 25 -10.24 0.41 9.68
CA ALA A 25 -11.01 1.62 10.03
C ALA A 25 -10.40 2.42 11.19
N GLU A 26 -9.07 2.40 11.28
CA GLU A 26 -8.31 3.21 12.23
C GLU A 26 -8.06 4.62 11.68
N ARG A 27 -7.44 5.47 12.51
CA ARG A 27 -7.17 6.87 12.17
C ARG A 27 -6.26 6.96 10.95
N TYR A 28 -6.75 7.64 9.91
CA TYR A 28 -5.95 8.03 8.76
C TYR A 28 -4.87 9.06 9.14
N THR A 29 -3.70 8.92 8.53
CA THR A 29 -2.59 9.88 8.57
C THR A 29 -1.93 9.93 7.19
N GLU A 30 -1.03 10.90 6.95
CA GLU A 30 -0.20 10.97 5.74
C GLU A 30 0.55 9.66 5.42
N LYS A 31 0.80 8.83 6.44
CA LYS A 31 1.48 7.53 6.27
C LYS A 31 0.65 6.55 5.47
N ALA A 32 -0.68 6.67 5.45
CA ALA A 32 -1.55 5.85 4.62
C ALA A 32 -1.33 6.14 3.11
N ASP A 33 -1.03 7.40 2.76
CA ASP A 33 -0.67 7.75 1.38
C ASP A 33 0.69 7.19 1.01
N ILE A 34 1.66 7.20 1.94
CA ILE A 34 2.98 6.59 1.71
C ILE A 34 2.86 5.08 1.43
N TYR A 35 1.95 4.39 2.14
CA TYR A 35 1.64 2.99 1.85
C TYR A 35 1.07 2.81 0.44
N SER A 36 0.04 3.60 0.11
CA SER A 36 -0.60 3.56 -1.21
C SER A 36 0.42 3.79 -2.33
N LEU A 37 1.34 4.73 -2.12
CA LEU A 37 2.42 5.02 -3.04
C LEU A 37 3.44 3.86 -3.15
N GLY A 38 3.67 3.11 -2.07
CA GLY A 38 4.45 1.87 -2.12
C GLY A 38 3.81 0.81 -3.02
N VAL A 39 2.49 0.68 -2.98
CA VAL A 39 1.75 -0.20 -3.90
C VAL A 39 1.84 0.30 -5.35
N VAL A 40 1.78 1.61 -5.59
CA VAL A 40 2.02 2.18 -6.94
C VAL A 40 3.45 1.91 -7.42
N TYR A 41 4.46 2.04 -6.56
CA TYR A 41 5.84 1.70 -6.93
C TYR A 41 5.99 0.21 -7.28
N TRP A 42 5.30 -0.67 -6.56
CA TRP A 42 5.22 -2.08 -6.93
C TRP A 42 4.55 -2.26 -8.30
N GLU A 43 3.44 -1.57 -8.58
CA GLU A 43 2.73 -1.63 -9.87
C GLU A 43 3.62 -1.19 -11.03
N LEU A 44 4.43 -0.14 -10.84
CA LEU A 44 5.42 0.29 -11.83
C LEU A 44 6.52 -0.76 -12.04
N ALA A 45 7.02 -1.38 -10.98
CA ALA A 45 8.05 -2.42 -11.07
C ALA A 45 7.52 -3.71 -11.71
N ALA A 46 6.30 -4.12 -11.36
CA ALA A 46 5.65 -5.34 -11.82
C ALA A 46 4.96 -5.19 -13.16
N THR A 47 4.65 -3.96 -13.59
CA THR A 47 3.83 -3.64 -14.77
C THR A 47 2.46 -4.35 -14.74
N LYS A 48 1.88 -4.45 -13.53
CA LYS A 48 0.65 -5.21 -13.25
C LYS A 48 -0.25 -4.45 -12.31
N ARG A 49 -1.56 -4.67 -12.43
CA ARG A 49 -2.53 -4.20 -11.45
C ARG A 49 -2.27 -4.90 -10.10
N PRO A 50 -2.25 -4.19 -8.96
CA PRO A 50 -2.09 -4.83 -7.66
C PRO A 50 -3.22 -5.80 -7.36
N TYR A 51 -2.85 -6.98 -6.85
CA TYR A 51 -3.78 -8.06 -6.54
C TYR A 51 -4.63 -8.51 -7.74
N ASP A 52 -4.10 -8.42 -8.96
CA ASP A 52 -4.78 -8.94 -10.15
C ASP A 52 -5.08 -10.44 -9.98
N GLY A 53 -6.30 -10.85 -10.34
CA GLY A 53 -6.80 -12.21 -10.11
C GLY A 53 -7.21 -12.54 -8.67
N PHE A 54 -7.07 -11.63 -7.70
CA PHE A 54 -7.65 -11.82 -6.37
C PHE A 54 -9.13 -11.44 -6.36
N GLU A 55 -9.93 -12.24 -5.66
CA GLU A 55 -11.26 -11.80 -5.23
C GLU A 55 -11.12 -10.60 -4.29
N GLU A 56 -11.93 -9.55 -4.49
CA GLU A 56 -11.82 -8.29 -3.74
C GLU A 56 -11.92 -8.51 -2.22
N VAL A 57 -12.73 -9.50 -1.81
CA VAL A 57 -12.90 -9.91 -0.40
C VAL A 57 -11.64 -10.52 0.23
N ALA A 58 -10.72 -11.05 -0.58
CA ALA A 58 -9.49 -11.69 -0.12
C ALA A 58 -8.34 -10.68 0.13
N ILE A 59 -8.40 -9.49 -0.48
CA ILE A 59 -7.34 -8.47 -0.37
C ILE A 59 -7.17 -8.02 1.08
N ARG A 60 -8.28 -7.71 1.77
CA ARG A 60 -8.26 -7.24 3.15
C ARG A 60 -7.56 -8.23 4.10
N PRO A 61 -7.98 -9.51 4.22
CA PRO A 61 -7.31 -10.45 5.12
C PRO A 61 -5.85 -10.70 4.73
N TYR A 62 -5.51 -10.70 3.43
CA TYR A 62 -4.13 -10.85 2.96
C TYR A 62 -3.23 -9.71 3.46
N VAL A 63 -3.64 -8.45 3.25
CA VAL A 63 -2.89 -7.27 3.69
C VAL A 63 -2.77 -7.23 5.22
N LEU A 64 -3.84 -7.56 5.95
CA LEU A 64 -3.86 -7.58 7.41
C LEU A 64 -3.04 -8.71 8.02
N ALA A 65 -2.83 -9.82 7.30
CA ALA A 65 -1.87 -10.87 7.66
C ALA A 65 -0.42 -10.48 7.41
N ASN A 66 -0.17 -9.24 6.96
CA ASN A 66 1.13 -8.73 6.54
C ASN A 66 1.75 -9.43 5.33
N GLU A 67 0.94 -10.13 4.54
CA GLU A 67 1.36 -10.66 3.25
C GLU A 67 1.51 -9.52 2.22
N ARG A 68 2.43 -9.67 1.27
CA ARG A 68 2.74 -8.66 0.25
C ARG A 68 2.93 -9.30 -1.12
N LEU A 69 2.62 -8.52 -2.15
CA LEU A 69 2.87 -8.91 -3.53
C LEU A 69 4.38 -9.12 -3.75
N GLU A 70 4.73 -10.12 -4.54
CA GLU A 70 6.14 -10.39 -4.88
C GLU A 70 6.69 -9.27 -5.77
N ILE A 71 7.84 -8.70 -5.39
CA ILE A 71 8.52 -7.70 -6.21
C ILE A 71 9.40 -8.44 -7.25
N PRO A 72 9.27 -8.17 -8.56
CA PRO A 72 10.02 -8.89 -9.58
C PRO A 72 11.53 -8.82 -9.37
N ASP A 73 12.23 -9.91 -9.69
CA ASP A 73 13.66 -10.01 -9.46
C ASP A 73 14.50 -9.00 -10.25
N SER A 74 14.02 -8.61 -11.42
CA SER A 74 14.60 -7.57 -12.29
C SER A 74 14.55 -6.16 -11.69
N THR A 75 13.81 -5.94 -10.61
CA THR A 75 13.69 -4.61 -9.98
C THR A 75 15.01 -4.22 -9.32
N PRO A 76 15.55 -3.00 -9.54
CA PRO A 76 16.77 -2.54 -8.89
C PRO A 76 16.69 -2.64 -7.35
N SER A 77 17.74 -3.15 -6.69
CA SER A 77 17.73 -3.43 -5.25
C SER A 77 17.33 -2.22 -4.40
N LYS A 78 17.80 -1.02 -4.76
CA LYS A 78 17.42 0.22 -4.06
C LYS A 78 15.93 0.53 -4.17
N PHE A 79 15.30 0.21 -5.29
CA PHE A 79 13.87 0.38 -5.48
C PHE A 79 13.06 -0.69 -4.74
N LYS A 80 13.54 -1.95 -4.72
CA LYS A 80 12.96 -3.01 -3.87
C LYS A 80 12.93 -2.61 -2.40
N ILE A 81 14.01 -2.01 -1.89
CA ILE A 81 14.09 -1.51 -0.51
C ILE A 81 13.06 -0.40 -0.29
N LEU A 82 13.00 0.58 -1.20
CA LEU A 82 12.06 1.70 -1.09
C LEU A 82 10.60 1.24 -1.09
N ILE A 83 10.22 0.32 -1.98
CA ILE A 83 8.88 -0.30 -2.00
C ILE A 83 8.57 -0.93 -0.64
N ASN A 84 9.52 -1.70 -0.10
CA ASN A 84 9.37 -2.39 1.19
C ASN A 84 9.20 -1.45 2.38
N GLU A 85 9.91 -0.34 2.40
CA GLU A 85 9.75 0.68 3.45
C GLU A 85 8.39 1.40 3.32
N CYS A 86 7.98 1.75 2.10
CA CYS A 86 6.72 2.44 1.85
C CYS A 86 5.49 1.64 2.30
N TRP A 87 5.41 0.35 2.00
CA TRP A 87 4.26 -0.50 2.36
C TRP A 87 4.44 -1.28 3.68
N SER A 88 5.27 -0.76 4.59
CA SER A 88 5.46 -1.35 5.92
C SER A 88 4.12 -1.42 6.69
N PRO A 89 3.85 -2.51 7.44
CA PRO A 89 2.65 -2.60 8.29
C PRO A 89 2.65 -1.56 9.41
N HIS A 90 3.82 -1.05 9.79
CA HIS A 90 4.00 -0.07 10.85
C HIS A 90 4.12 1.35 10.24
N PRO A 91 3.13 2.25 10.43
CA PRO A 91 3.14 3.59 9.82
C PRO A 91 4.39 4.43 10.15
N ASP A 92 4.96 4.26 11.34
CA ASP A 92 6.17 4.94 11.80
C ASP A 92 7.44 4.50 11.07
N LYS A 93 7.45 3.30 10.48
CA LYS A 93 8.57 2.75 9.69
C LYS A 93 8.56 3.21 8.25
N ARG A 94 7.45 3.78 7.78
CA ARG A 94 7.35 4.31 6.42
C ARG A 94 8.15 5.63 6.34
N PRO A 95 8.82 5.93 5.21
CA PRO A 95 9.57 7.17 5.04
C PRO A 95 8.66 8.40 5.10
N LYS A 96 9.25 9.59 5.21
CA LYS A 96 8.49 10.84 5.05
C LYS A 96 8.34 11.15 3.55
N SER A 97 7.23 11.80 3.17
CA SER A 97 7.01 12.24 1.79
C SER A 97 8.17 13.09 1.25
N SER A 98 8.75 13.95 2.11
CA SER A 98 9.90 14.80 1.79
C SER A 98 11.19 14.06 1.46
N GLU A 99 11.30 12.77 1.80
CA GLU A 99 12.48 11.94 1.53
C GLU A 99 12.35 11.16 0.21
N LEU A 100 11.12 10.94 -0.26
CA LEU A 100 10.85 10.03 -1.38
C LEU A 100 11.40 10.51 -2.72
N VAL A 101 11.24 11.80 -3.04
CA VAL A 101 11.73 12.37 -4.31
C VAL A 101 13.24 12.21 -4.42
N LYS A 102 13.98 12.59 -3.37
CA LYS A 102 15.45 12.45 -3.31
C LYS A 102 15.89 11.00 -3.46
N ARG A 103 15.17 10.06 -2.84
CA ARG A 103 15.47 8.63 -2.96
C ARG A 103 15.21 8.11 -4.38
N LEU A 104 14.11 8.53 -5.01
CA LEU A 104 13.82 8.17 -6.41
C LEU A 104 14.87 8.74 -7.38
N GLU A 105 15.24 10.02 -7.23
CA GLU A 105 16.30 10.64 -8.04
C GLU A 105 17.62 9.87 -7.90
N SER A 106 17.99 9.50 -6.67
CA SER A 106 19.17 8.68 -6.42
C SER A 106 19.10 7.29 -7.07
N ILE A 107 17.90 6.74 -7.30
CA ILE A 107 17.74 5.45 -7.97
C ILE A 107 17.82 5.61 -9.49
N LEU A 108 17.24 6.69 -10.05
CA LEU A 108 17.12 6.89 -11.49
C LEU A 108 18.36 7.53 -12.14
N LEU A 109 19.11 8.35 -11.40
CA LEU A 109 20.23 9.14 -11.92
C LEU A 109 21.60 8.51 -11.64
N GLN A 110 21.65 7.18 -11.54
CA GLN A 110 22.89 6.40 -11.33
C GLN A 110 23.40 5.78 -12.62
#